data_AF-I4EVR7-F1
#
_entry.id   AF-I4EVR7-F1
#
_cell.length_a   1.000
_cell.length_b   1.000
_cell.length_c   1.000
_cell.angle_alpha   90.00
_cell.angle_beta   90.00
_cell.angle_gamma   90.00
#
_symmetry.space_group_name_H-M   'P 1'
#
loop_
_entity.id
_entity.type
_entity.pdbx_description
1 polymer ?
#
loop_
_entity_poly.entity_id
_entity_poly.type
_entity_poly.pdbx_seq_one_letter_code
_entity_poly.pdbx_strand_id
1 'polypeptide(L)'
;MHQGAGTSAAVRRRLAGRTAGLAVAVALAVGTAPGSASAAPQAPTDGELSAAQQAADAAATEVGELLARAGAAEQAVTSAHASATAARAAYDQDLAAHQRAQAAAEAAQAATRQAQQQLTGARADVAAFARSSYKDGSTSPGLQALVTSGGLDQLLERAAPLDAVGQGRADVVDRLTVVQQQADDASAAARDTLTEAAELEDRAAADLAAAEQLEADARRQADASAAEQATVQTELDRARTTLVSLQEQRTAADEAAQQEAAAQAAAAQAAAEASAAETPAAPSSSAPAPTSAARPTPAKPTPSPAPAPAPAPAPAPAAHDWDAVAACESGGNWSINTGNGYYGGLQFGQSTWLAYGGAAYAARADLASKAEQIAVAEKVLAAQGKGAWPTCGKGL
;
A
#
# COMPACT_ATOMS: atom_id res chain seq x y z
N MET A 1 -44.76 4.84 -22.09
CA MET A 1 -44.80 6.12 -21.36
C MET A 1 -44.20 5.90 -19.98
N HIS A 2 -42.94 6.28 -19.76
CA HIS A 2 -42.47 7.04 -18.59
C HIS A 2 -40.96 7.26 -18.73
N GLN A 3 -40.59 8.52 -18.54
CA GLN A 3 -39.25 9.09 -18.70
C GLN A 3 -38.55 9.16 -17.34
N GLY A 4 -37.21 9.23 -17.36
CA GLY A 4 -36.35 9.61 -16.23
C GLY A 4 -35.02 8.85 -16.28
N ALA A 5 -34.03 9.23 -17.08
CA ALA A 5 -33.10 10.36 -16.96
C ALA A 5 -32.16 10.26 -15.73
N GLY A 6 -30.85 10.10 -16.00
CA GLY A 6 -29.82 10.09 -14.95
C GLY A 6 -28.39 9.82 -15.43
N THR A 7 -27.95 10.54 -16.48
CA THR A 7 -26.56 10.97 -16.75
C THR A 7 -25.38 10.20 -16.12
N SER A 8 -24.79 9.25 -16.85
CA SER A 8 -23.42 8.72 -16.61
C SER A 8 -22.47 9.18 -17.71
N ALA A 9 -22.16 10.47 -17.75
CA ALA A 9 -21.19 11.03 -18.69
C ALA A 9 -20.53 12.30 -18.13
N ALA A 10 -19.74 12.20 -17.06
CA ALA A 10 -18.76 13.25 -16.69
C ALA A 10 -17.84 12.86 -15.51
N VAL A 11 -16.99 11.83 -15.62
CA VAL A 11 -15.75 11.77 -14.81
C VAL A 11 -14.61 11.17 -15.64
N ARG A 12 -14.26 11.85 -16.74
CA ARG A 12 -13.00 11.64 -17.45
C ARG A 12 -12.49 13.00 -17.92
N ARG A 13 -12.02 13.80 -16.97
CA ARG A 13 -11.20 14.99 -17.26
C ARG A 13 -10.52 15.45 -15.97
N ARG A 14 -9.22 15.16 -15.89
CA ARG A 14 -8.11 15.99 -15.36
C ARG A 14 -6.95 15.09 -14.90
N LEU A 15 -6.35 14.39 -15.86
CA LEU A 15 -4.94 14.02 -15.78
C LEU A 15 -4.24 14.65 -16.99
N ALA A 16 -4.14 15.97 -16.93
CA ALA A 16 -3.11 16.71 -17.64
C ALA A 16 -2.27 17.34 -16.52
N GLY A 17 -1.46 16.50 -15.88
CA GLY A 17 -0.43 16.95 -14.96
C GLY A 17 0.52 17.83 -15.75
N ARG A 18 0.46 19.13 -15.46
CA ARG A 18 1.33 20.15 -16.03
C ARG A 18 2.76 19.83 -15.61
N THR A 19 3.52 19.20 -16.48
CA THR A 19 4.98 19.24 -16.43
C THR A 19 5.41 20.67 -16.79
N ALA A 20 5.33 21.58 -15.82
CA ALA A 20 6.06 22.83 -15.88
C ALA A 20 7.52 22.53 -15.55
N GLY A 21 8.22 21.89 -16.49
CA GLY A 21 9.68 21.79 -16.43
C GLY A 21 10.24 23.21 -16.50
N LEU A 22 10.68 23.74 -15.36
CA LEU A 22 11.39 24.99 -15.30
C LEU A 22 12.79 24.74 -15.88
N ALA A 23 12.92 24.86 -17.20
CA ALA A 23 14.20 24.82 -17.86
C ALA A 23 15.01 26.06 -17.47
N VAL A 24 15.86 25.94 -16.46
CA VAL A 24 16.92 26.92 -16.20
C VAL A 24 17.90 26.82 -17.36
N ALA A 25 17.82 27.78 -18.28
CA ALA A 25 18.77 27.92 -19.37
C ALA A 25 20.12 28.36 -18.81
N VAL A 26 21.04 27.41 -18.62
CA VAL A 26 22.44 27.71 -18.36
C VAL A 26 23.06 28.15 -19.68
N ALA A 27 23.24 29.46 -19.85
CA ALA A 27 23.96 30.02 -20.98
C ALA A 27 25.48 29.83 -20.76
N LEU A 28 26.01 28.69 -21.20
CA LEU A 28 27.46 28.46 -21.30
C LEU A 28 28.00 29.22 -22.52
N ALA A 29 28.52 30.43 -22.28
CA ALA A 29 29.28 31.17 -23.27
C ALA A 29 30.72 30.61 -23.33
N VAL A 30 30.96 29.64 -24.20
CA VAL A 30 32.32 29.21 -24.57
C VAL A 30 32.79 30.06 -25.75
N GLY A 31 33.64 31.05 -25.46
CA GLY A 31 34.37 31.83 -26.46
C GLY A 31 35.84 31.42 -26.50
N THR A 32 36.29 30.80 -27.59
CA THR A 32 37.69 30.47 -27.82
C THR A 32 38.37 31.53 -28.69
N ALA A 33 39.34 32.26 -28.11
CA ALA A 33 40.41 32.94 -28.84
C ALA A 33 41.65 33.11 -27.94
N PRO A 34 42.90 32.94 -28.43
CA PRO A 34 44.10 33.04 -27.62
C PRO A 34 44.56 34.50 -27.51
N GLY A 35 44.08 35.18 -26.49
CA GLY A 35 44.72 36.36 -25.91
C GLY A 35 44.79 36.12 -24.40
N SER A 36 45.85 36.55 -23.73
CA SER A 36 45.98 36.48 -22.27
C SER A 36 44.96 37.41 -21.60
N ALA A 37 43.69 37.01 -21.65
CA ALA A 37 42.61 37.56 -20.86
C ALA A 37 42.67 36.85 -19.52
N SER A 38 43.09 37.56 -18.49
CA SER A 38 42.61 37.27 -17.15
C SER A 38 41.10 37.52 -17.18
N ALA A 39 40.32 36.51 -17.57
CA ALA A 39 38.87 36.59 -17.47
C ALA A 39 38.56 36.53 -15.98
N ALA A 40 38.42 37.70 -15.36
CA ALA A 40 37.95 37.79 -13.99
C ALA A 40 36.62 37.01 -13.87
N PRO A 41 36.48 36.13 -12.86
CA PRO A 41 35.23 35.43 -12.63
C PRO A 41 34.09 36.46 -12.50
N GLN A 42 33.06 36.33 -13.33
CA GLN A 42 31.91 37.24 -13.32
C GLN A 42 31.04 36.93 -12.10
N ALA A 43 30.75 37.97 -11.29
CA ALA A 43 29.84 37.84 -10.15
C ALA A 43 28.41 37.56 -10.63
N PRO A 44 27.66 36.67 -9.93
CA PRO A 44 26.24 36.50 -10.17
C PRO A 44 25.49 37.84 -10.02
N THR A 45 24.55 38.09 -10.92
CA THR A 45 23.69 39.28 -10.92
C THR A 45 22.60 39.20 -9.83
N ASP A 46 22.10 40.35 -9.39
CA ASP A 46 20.97 40.42 -8.44
C ASP A 46 19.71 39.71 -8.99
N GLY A 47 19.55 39.71 -10.32
CA GLY A 47 18.49 38.97 -11.01
C GLY A 47 18.60 37.46 -10.79
N GLU A 48 19.80 36.90 -10.94
CA GLU A 48 20.07 35.47 -10.72
C GLU A 48 19.85 35.05 -9.27
N LEU A 49 20.20 35.91 -8.31
CA LEU A 49 19.94 35.67 -6.89
C LEU A 49 18.44 35.72 -6.55
N SER A 50 17.72 36.70 -7.10
CA SER A 50 16.27 36.79 -6.89
C SER A 50 15.53 35.60 -7.53
N ALA A 51 16.00 35.13 -8.69
CA ALA A 51 15.46 33.96 -9.36
C ALA A 51 15.74 32.68 -8.57
N ALA A 52 16.95 32.53 -8.01
CA ALA A 52 17.30 31.41 -7.13
C ALA A 52 16.45 31.40 -5.84
N GLN A 53 16.21 32.57 -5.24
CA GLN A 53 15.35 32.69 -4.06
C GLN A 53 13.89 32.33 -4.38
N GLN A 54 13.35 32.84 -5.50
CA GLN A 54 12.00 32.49 -5.95
C GLN A 54 11.86 31.00 -6.26
N ALA A 55 12.88 30.37 -6.83
CA ALA A 55 12.90 28.92 -7.06
C ALA A 55 12.88 28.14 -5.73
N ALA A 56 13.59 28.61 -4.70
CA ALA A 56 13.56 28.01 -3.37
C ALA A 56 12.18 28.14 -2.69
N ASP A 57 11.54 29.31 -2.78
CA ASP A 57 10.19 29.53 -2.23
C ASP A 57 9.12 28.70 -2.96
N ALA A 58 9.25 28.55 -4.29
CA ALA A 58 8.40 27.68 -5.09
C ALA A 58 8.57 26.21 -4.69
N ALA A 59 9.80 25.74 -4.53
CA ALA A 59 10.09 24.38 -4.06
C ALA A 59 9.54 24.12 -2.65
N ALA A 60 9.61 25.09 -1.74
CA ALA A 60 9.02 24.98 -0.40
C ALA A 60 7.49 24.82 -0.44
N THR A 61 6.83 25.53 -1.36
CA THR A 61 5.38 25.40 -1.59
C THR A 61 5.04 24.01 -2.12
N GLU A 62 5.81 23.51 -3.08
CA GLU A 62 5.62 22.18 -3.68
C GLU A 62 5.81 21.05 -2.67
N VAL A 63 6.79 21.17 -1.76
CA VAL A 63 6.97 20.25 -0.63
C VAL A 63 5.74 20.24 0.28
N GLY A 64 5.14 21.39 0.56
CA GLY A 64 3.92 21.49 1.35
C GLY A 64 2.72 20.77 0.71
N GLU A 65 2.53 20.94 -0.60
CA GLU A 65 1.50 20.24 -1.36
C GLU A 65 1.74 18.73 -1.43
N LEU A 66 3.00 18.30 -1.51
CA LEU A 66 3.40 16.90 -1.46
C LEU A 66 3.11 16.25 -0.11
N LEU A 67 3.42 16.93 0.99
CA LEU A 67 3.11 16.44 2.34
C LEU A 67 1.60 16.27 2.53
N ALA A 68 0.79 17.20 2.00
CA ALA A 68 -0.66 17.08 2.03
C ALA A 68 -1.16 15.89 1.19
N ARG A 69 -0.61 15.67 -0.01
CA ARG A 69 -0.92 14.50 -0.86
C ARG A 69 -0.49 13.18 -0.22
N ALA A 70 0.70 13.13 0.37
CA ALA A 70 1.20 11.96 1.08
C ALA A 70 0.29 11.59 2.26
N GLY A 71 -0.14 12.56 3.07
CA GLY A 71 -1.10 12.34 4.14
C GLY A 71 -2.45 11.81 3.63
N ALA A 72 -2.94 12.31 2.49
CA ALA A 72 -4.15 11.79 1.86
C ALA A 72 -3.98 10.35 1.35
N ALA A 73 -2.81 10.01 0.79
CA ALA A 73 -2.49 8.66 0.34
C ALA A 73 -2.38 7.67 1.52
N GLU A 74 -1.77 8.07 2.63
CA GLU A 74 -1.72 7.25 3.85
C GLU A 74 -3.12 6.97 4.43
N GLN A 75 -4.00 7.99 4.43
CA GLN A 75 -5.39 7.81 4.81
C GLN A 75 -6.13 6.87 3.85
N ALA A 76 -5.88 6.98 2.54
CA ALA A 76 -6.45 6.09 1.54
C ALA A 76 -6.02 4.64 1.77
N VAL A 77 -4.73 4.37 2.01
CA VAL A 77 -4.19 3.04 2.34
C VAL A 77 -4.84 2.48 3.61
N THR A 78 -4.97 3.30 4.65
CA THR A 78 -5.63 2.89 5.90
C THR A 78 -7.09 2.53 5.68
N SER A 79 -7.82 3.34 4.91
CA SER A 79 -9.22 3.09 4.57
C SER A 79 -9.39 1.83 3.71
N ALA A 80 -8.48 1.58 2.78
CA ALA A 80 -8.47 0.39 1.94
C ALA A 80 -8.21 -0.86 2.78
N HIS A 81 -7.28 -0.81 3.74
CA HIS A 81 -7.03 -1.93 4.66
C HIS A 81 -8.25 -2.24 5.55
N ALA A 82 -8.91 -1.21 6.08
CA ALA A 82 -10.14 -1.39 6.85
C ALA A 82 -11.25 -2.03 5.99
N SER A 83 -11.38 -1.59 4.73
CA SER A 83 -12.36 -2.10 3.78
C SER A 83 -12.05 -3.54 3.36
N ALA A 84 -10.79 -3.88 3.12
CA ALA A 84 -10.34 -5.25 2.85
C ALA A 84 -10.61 -6.18 4.03
N THR A 85 -10.38 -5.71 5.27
CA THR A 85 -10.71 -6.48 6.48
C THR A 85 -12.21 -6.73 6.60
N ALA A 86 -13.04 -5.72 6.32
CA ALA A 86 -14.49 -5.85 6.33
C ALA A 86 -15.00 -6.81 5.25
N ALA A 87 -14.47 -6.71 4.02
CA ALA A 87 -14.79 -7.62 2.92
C ALA A 87 -14.39 -9.07 3.24
N ARG A 88 -13.25 -9.27 3.91
CA ARG A 88 -12.82 -10.60 4.36
C ARG A 88 -13.73 -11.18 5.44
N ALA A 89 -14.21 -10.34 6.35
CA ALA A 89 -15.22 -10.76 7.33
C ALA A 89 -16.56 -11.11 6.67
N ALA A 90 -16.97 -10.39 5.62
CA ALA A 90 -18.16 -10.71 4.83
C ALA A 90 -17.99 -12.06 4.10
N TYR A 91 -16.83 -12.29 3.47
CA TYR A 91 -16.47 -13.58 2.89
C TYR A 91 -16.57 -14.74 3.89
N ASP A 92 -16.03 -14.58 5.10
CA ASP A 92 -16.10 -15.63 6.14
C ASP A 92 -17.55 -15.90 6.57
N GLN A 93 -18.41 -14.86 6.62
CA GLN A 93 -19.83 -15.01 6.91
C GLN A 93 -20.57 -15.75 5.80
N ASP A 94 -20.30 -15.40 4.54
CA ASP A 94 -20.88 -16.05 3.37
C ASP A 94 -20.42 -17.51 3.24
N LEU A 95 -19.16 -17.81 3.55
CA LEU A 95 -18.65 -19.18 3.59
C LEU A 95 -19.38 -20.01 4.68
N ALA A 96 -19.56 -19.44 5.87
CA ALA A 96 -20.31 -20.12 6.93
C ALA A 96 -21.79 -20.31 6.56
N ALA A 97 -22.39 -19.35 5.85
CA ALA A 97 -23.75 -19.47 5.34
C ALA A 97 -23.85 -20.54 4.24
N HIS A 98 -22.88 -20.59 3.33
CA HIS A 98 -22.80 -21.60 2.26
C HIS A 98 -22.69 -23.00 2.85
N GLN A 99 -21.86 -23.22 3.88
CA GLN A 99 -21.77 -24.50 4.59
C GLN A 99 -23.10 -24.91 5.23
N ARG A 100 -23.84 -23.95 5.82
CA ARG A 100 -25.19 -24.22 6.36
C ARG A 100 -26.18 -24.56 5.25
N ALA A 101 -26.13 -23.85 4.12
CA ALA A 101 -26.97 -24.10 2.95
C ALA A 101 -26.69 -25.47 2.33
N GLN A 102 -25.42 -25.88 2.25
CA GLN A 102 -25.03 -27.23 1.81
C GLN A 102 -25.58 -28.32 2.73
N ALA A 103 -25.43 -28.17 4.04
CA ALA A 103 -26.00 -29.11 5.02
C ALA A 103 -27.54 -29.17 4.92
N ALA A 104 -28.20 -28.03 4.70
CA ALA A 104 -29.63 -27.96 4.47
C ALA A 104 -30.05 -28.66 3.16
N ALA A 105 -29.27 -28.49 2.08
CA ALA A 105 -29.49 -29.15 0.81
C ALA A 105 -29.35 -30.68 0.94
N GLU A 106 -28.34 -31.18 1.64
CA GLU A 106 -28.18 -32.62 1.93
C GLU A 106 -29.36 -33.18 2.72
N ALA A 107 -29.82 -32.43 3.75
CA ALA A 107 -30.99 -32.79 4.53
C ALA A 107 -32.27 -32.79 3.67
N ALA A 108 -32.45 -31.79 2.81
CA ALA A 108 -33.59 -31.71 1.89
C ALA A 108 -33.58 -32.84 0.84
N GLN A 109 -32.40 -33.22 0.34
CA GLN A 109 -32.25 -34.40 -0.53
C GLN A 109 -32.57 -35.70 0.21
N ALA A 110 -32.16 -35.84 1.48
CA ALA A 110 -32.51 -36.99 2.30
C ALA A 110 -34.02 -37.07 2.53
N ALA A 111 -34.67 -35.95 2.85
CA ALA A 111 -36.12 -35.86 2.98
C ALA A 111 -36.84 -36.21 1.67
N THR A 112 -36.32 -35.75 0.53
CA THR A 112 -36.84 -36.10 -0.80
C THR A 112 -36.76 -37.62 -1.04
N ARG A 113 -35.62 -38.26 -0.75
CA ARG A 113 -35.47 -39.72 -0.87
C ARG A 113 -36.47 -40.45 0.03
N GLN A 114 -36.65 -39.98 1.27
CA GLN A 114 -37.62 -40.58 2.20
C GLN A 114 -39.06 -40.42 1.70
N ALA A 115 -39.45 -39.24 1.22
CA ALA A 115 -40.78 -38.99 0.69
C ALA A 115 -41.07 -39.85 -0.56
N GLN A 116 -40.09 -40.03 -1.45
CA GLN A 116 -40.19 -40.94 -2.60
C GLN A 116 -40.36 -42.41 -2.21
N GLN A 117 -39.68 -42.86 -1.15
CA GLN A 117 -39.88 -44.21 -0.60
C GLN A 117 -41.28 -44.37 -0.02
N GLN A 118 -41.77 -43.39 0.74
CA GLN A 118 -43.13 -43.39 1.28
C GLN A 118 -44.17 -43.39 0.15
N LEU A 119 -43.94 -42.62 -0.91
CA LEU A 119 -44.81 -42.56 -2.08
C LEU A 119 -44.86 -43.91 -2.80
N THR A 120 -43.71 -44.58 -2.92
CA THR A 120 -43.62 -45.93 -3.50
C THR A 120 -44.39 -46.93 -2.64
N GLY A 121 -44.27 -46.85 -1.32
CA GLY A 121 -45.05 -47.64 -0.37
C GLY A 121 -46.54 -47.40 -0.47
N ALA A 122 -46.98 -46.14 -0.46
CA ALA A 122 -48.40 -45.77 -0.61
C ALA A 122 -49.00 -46.26 -1.94
N ARG A 123 -48.25 -46.17 -3.04
CA ARG A 123 -48.66 -46.73 -4.34
C ARG A 123 -48.80 -48.26 -4.28
N ALA A 124 -47.90 -48.94 -3.57
CA ALA A 124 -47.99 -50.39 -3.37
C ALA A 124 -49.21 -50.77 -2.51
N ASP A 125 -49.53 -49.98 -1.49
CA ASP A 125 -50.73 -50.16 -0.65
C ASP A 125 -52.02 -50.00 -1.46
N VAL A 126 -52.10 -48.96 -2.31
CA VAL A 126 -53.22 -48.77 -3.26
C VAL A 126 -53.36 -49.99 -4.19
N ALA A 127 -52.25 -50.48 -4.74
CA ALA A 127 -52.25 -51.64 -5.63
C ALA A 127 -52.66 -52.93 -4.90
N ALA A 128 -52.23 -53.12 -3.66
CA ALA A 128 -52.60 -54.26 -2.81
C ALA A 128 -54.09 -54.21 -2.45
N PHE A 129 -54.58 -53.03 -2.08
CA PHE A 129 -55.99 -52.78 -1.79
C PHE A 129 -56.88 -53.09 -3.00
N ALA A 130 -56.51 -52.59 -4.19
CA ALA A 130 -57.23 -52.86 -5.43
C ALA A 130 -57.27 -54.36 -5.75
N ARG A 131 -56.14 -55.07 -5.54
CA ARG A 131 -56.04 -56.52 -5.73
C ARG A 131 -56.90 -57.31 -4.75
N SER A 132 -56.93 -56.95 -3.46
CA SER A 132 -57.78 -57.61 -2.46
C SER A 132 -59.25 -57.40 -2.81
N SER A 133 -59.65 -56.16 -3.08
CA SER A 133 -61.03 -55.80 -3.44
C SER A 133 -61.54 -56.59 -4.67
N TYR A 134 -60.67 -56.80 -5.66
CA TYR A 134 -60.97 -57.65 -6.82
C TYR A 134 -61.16 -59.12 -6.46
N LYS A 135 -60.27 -59.68 -5.62
CA LYS A 135 -60.34 -61.09 -5.18
C LYS A 135 -61.54 -61.38 -4.29
N ASP A 136 -61.93 -60.44 -3.44
CA ASP A 136 -63.04 -60.57 -2.50
C ASP A 136 -64.41 -60.42 -3.19
N GLY A 137 -64.44 -60.31 -4.53
CA GLY A 137 -65.67 -60.35 -5.32
C GLY A 137 -66.54 -59.10 -5.21
N SER A 138 -65.97 -57.96 -4.80
CA SER A 138 -66.65 -56.66 -4.80
C SER A 138 -66.90 -56.18 -6.24
N THR A 139 -67.92 -56.72 -6.91
CA THR A 139 -68.50 -56.20 -8.16
C THR A 139 -69.32 -54.94 -7.91
N SER A 140 -68.81 -54.00 -7.09
CA SER A 140 -69.47 -52.71 -6.90
C SER A 140 -69.29 -51.87 -8.18
N PRO A 141 -70.35 -51.33 -8.79
CA PRO A 141 -70.31 -50.54 -10.03
C PRO A 141 -69.30 -49.38 -10.03
N GLY A 142 -68.91 -48.89 -8.84
CA GLY A 142 -67.90 -47.84 -8.67
C GLY A 142 -66.50 -48.21 -9.20
N LEU A 143 -66.08 -49.47 -9.10
CA LEU A 143 -64.75 -49.89 -9.59
C LEU A 143 -64.67 -49.89 -11.13
N GLN A 144 -65.79 -50.10 -11.83
CA GLN A 144 -65.85 -50.02 -13.29
C GLN A 144 -65.75 -48.56 -13.77
N ALA A 145 -66.23 -47.60 -12.98
CA ALA A 145 -66.02 -46.18 -13.20
C ALA A 145 -64.56 -45.75 -12.95
N LEU A 146 -63.90 -46.33 -11.93
CA LEU A 146 -62.49 -46.08 -11.60
C LEU A 146 -61.51 -46.60 -12.67
N VAL A 147 -61.81 -47.74 -13.30
CA VAL A 147 -60.95 -48.35 -14.35
C VAL A 147 -61.00 -47.57 -15.68
N THR A 148 -62.00 -46.71 -15.87
CA THR A 148 -62.23 -45.99 -17.15
C THR A 148 -61.87 -44.49 -17.09
N SER A 149 -61.51 -43.96 -15.91
CA SER A 149 -61.16 -42.54 -15.74
C SER A 149 -59.66 -42.29 -15.97
N GLY A 150 -59.35 -41.35 -16.87
CA GLY A 150 -57.98 -41.06 -17.33
C GLY A 150 -57.09 -40.21 -16.40
N GLY A 151 -57.38 -40.09 -15.10
CA GLY A 151 -56.55 -39.33 -14.16
C GLY A 151 -57.05 -39.33 -12.71
N LEU A 152 -56.12 -39.16 -11.75
CA LEU A 152 -56.37 -39.20 -10.29
C LEU A 152 -57.32 -38.10 -9.80
N ASP A 153 -57.33 -36.94 -10.45
CA ASP A 153 -58.14 -35.79 -10.04
C ASP A 153 -59.63 -36.04 -10.32
N GLN A 154 -59.94 -36.72 -11.43
CA GLN A 154 -61.31 -37.15 -11.76
C GLN A 154 -61.81 -38.31 -10.88
N LEU A 155 -60.91 -39.04 -10.23
CA LEU A 155 -61.25 -40.10 -9.28
C LEU A 155 -61.72 -39.52 -7.95
N LEU A 156 -61.05 -38.49 -7.44
CA LEU A 156 -61.42 -37.80 -6.20
C LEU A 156 -62.77 -37.08 -6.31
N GLU A 157 -63.05 -36.44 -7.46
CA GLU A 157 -64.31 -35.74 -7.71
C GLU A 157 -65.52 -36.69 -7.83
N ARG A 158 -65.29 -37.95 -8.23
CA ARG A 158 -66.33 -39.00 -8.35
C ARG A 158 -66.42 -39.96 -7.17
N ALA A 159 -65.46 -39.95 -6.25
CA ALA A 159 -65.46 -40.78 -5.04
C ALA A 159 -66.32 -40.20 -3.90
N ALA A 160 -66.58 -38.89 -3.92
CA ALA A 160 -67.35 -38.17 -2.90
C ALA A 160 -68.76 -38.75 -2.57
N PRO A 161 -69.48 -39.47 -3.45
CA PRO A 161 -70.76 -40.09 -3.09
C PRO A 161 -70.66 -41.51 -2.48
N LEU A 162 -69.46 -42.12 -2.37
CA LEU A 162 -69.27 -43.53 -1.96
C LEU A 162 -68.78 -43.71 -0.51
N ASP A 163 -68.95 -42.69 0.34
CA ASP A 163 -68.49 -42.63 1.73
C ASP A 163 -69.15 -43.69 2.67
N ALA A 164 -70.13 -44.44 2.17
CA ALA A 164 -70.83 -45.46 2.95
C ALA A 164 -70.25 -46.88 2.84
N VAL A 165 -69.23 -47.12 2.00
CA VAL A 165 -68.63 -48.47 1.83
C VAL A 165 -67.10 -48.42 1.95
N GLY A 166 -66.67 -48.23 3.19
CA GLY A 166 -65.36 -48.67 3.70
C GLY A 166 -64.41 -47.54 4.09
N GLN A 167 -64.32 -47.24 5.40
CA GLN A 167 -63.37 -46.29 5.99
C GLN A 167 -61.93 -46.44 5.44
N GLY A 168 -61.49 -47.67 5.16
CA GLY A 168 -60.14 -47.91 4.63
C GLY A 168 -59.88 -47.43 3.18
N ARG A 169 -60.90 -47.05 2.39
CA ARG A 169 -60.72 -46.59 1.00
C ARG A 169 -60.30 -45.12 0.90
N ALA A 170 -60.98 -44.25 1.63
CA ALA A 170 -60.64 -42.83 1.71
C ALA A 170 -59.25 -42.65 2.34
N ASP A 171 -58.96 -43.41 3.40
CA ASP A 171 -57.68 -43.36 4.12
C ASP A 171 -56.45 -43.63 3.23
N VAL A 172 -56.54 -44.56 2.27
CA VAL A 172 -55.40 -44.93 1.40
C VAL A 172 -55.16 -43.87 0.33
N VAL A 173 -56.22 -43.28 -0.24
CA VAL A 173 -56.11 -42.23 -1.25
C VAL A 173 -55.68 -40.90 -0.62
N ASP A 174 -56.24 -40.53 0.53
CA ASP A 174 -55.84 -39.33 1.27
C ASP A 174 -54.38 -39.41 1.70
N ARG A 175 -53.94 -40.58 2.20
CA ARG A 175 -52.53 -40.79 2.54
C ARG A 175 -51.62 -40.65 1.31
N LEU A 176 -52.02 -41.17 0.15
CA LEU A 176 -51.24 -41.03 -1.09
C LEU A 176 -51.10 -39.55 -1.48
N THR A 177 -52.19 -38.78 -1.44
CA THR A 177 -52.20 -37.35 -1.79
C THR A 177 -51.28 -36.55 -0.86
N VAL A 178 -51.37 -36.78 0.46
CA VAL A 178 -50.50 -36.12 1.45
C VAL A 178 -49.03 -36.44 1.19
N VAL A 179 -48.69 -37.71 0.94
CA VAL A 179 -47.31 -38.13 0.69
C VAL A 179 -46.78 -37.60 -0.65
N GLN A 180 -47.62 -37.49 -1.67
CA GLN A 180 -47.26 -36.89 -2.96
C GLN A 180 -46.92 -35.40 -2.78
N GLN A 181 -47.78 -34.64 -2.07
CA GLN A 181 -47.51 -33.24 -1.76
C GLN A 181 -46.21 -33.06 -0.97
N GLN A 182 -45.98 -33.90 0.05
CA GLN A 182 -44.75 -33.88 0.83
C GLN A 182 -43.49 -34.14 -0.02
N ALA A 183 -43.57 -35.01 -1.02
CA ALA A 183 -42.46 -35.28 -1.94
C ALA A 183 -42.17 -34.08 -2.86
N ASP A 184 -43.20 -33.39 -3.33
CA ASP A 184 -43.08 -32.20 -4.18
C ASP A 184 -42.52 -31.01 -3.38
N ASP A 185 -43.01 -30.79 -2.15
CA ASP A 185 -42.51 -29.75 -1.24
C ASP A 185 -41.04 -30.00 -0.87
N ALA A 186 -40.66 -31.24 -0.56
CA ALA A 186 -39.26 -31.59 -0.27
C ALA A 186 -38.34 -31.36 -1.47
N SER A 187 -38.82 -31.69 -2.68
CA SER A 187 -38.07 -31.50 -3.93
C SER A 187 -37.94 -30.02 -4.31
N ALA A 188 -38.92 -29.18 -3.96
CA ALA A 188 -38.84 -27.73 -4.13
C ALA A 188 -37.83 -27.12 -3.14
N ALA A 189 -37.93 -27.47 -1.85
CA ALA A 189 -37.00 -27.03 -0.82
C ALA A 189 -35.53 -27.40 -1.13
N ALA A 190 -35.30 -28.59 -1.70
CA ALA A 190 -33.97 -29.02 -2.13
C ALA A 190 -33.41 -28.17 -3.29
N ARG A 191 -34.27 -27.69 -4.21
CA ARG A 191 -33.84 -26.80 -5.30
C ARG A 191 -33.54 -25.41 -4.79
N ASP A 192 -34.42 -24.86 -3.95
CA ASP A 192 -34.27 -23.51 -3.38
C ASP A 192 -32.98 -23.40 -2.55
N THR A 193 -32.67 -24.41 -1.73
CA THR A 193 -31.43 -24.45 -0.92
C THR A 193 -30.15 -24.53 -1.76
N LEU A 194 -30.18 -25.24 -2.89
CA LEU A 194 -29.05 -25.27 -3.83
C LEU A 194 -28.86 -23.93 -4.55
N THR A 195 -29.95 -23.26 -4.91
CA THR A 195 -29.89 -21.90 -5.47
C THR A 195 -29.31 -20.91 -4.48
N GLU A 196 -29.75 -20.96 -3.21
CA GLU A 196 -29.20 -20.11 -2.15
C GLU A 196 -27.69 -20.37 -1.94
N ALA A 197 -27.25 -21.63 -1.96
CA ALA A 197 -25.84 -21.99 -1.85
C ALA A 197 -24.99 -21.42 -3.00
N ALA A 198 -25.50 -21.48 -4.24
CA ALA A 198 -24.82 -20.92 -5.41
C ALA A 198 -24.73 -19.39 -5.35
N GLU A 199 -25.80 -18.70 -4.93
CA GLU A 199 -25.78 -17.24 -4.77
C GLU A 199 -24.79 -16.80 -3.67
N LEU A 200 -24.65 -17.56 -2.60
CA LEU A 200 -23.65 -17.31 -1.55
C LEU A 200 -22.22 -17.47 -2.07
N GLU A 201 -21.98 -18.45 -2.94
CA GLU A 201 -20.67 -18.65 -3.57
C GLU A 201 -20.30 -17.48 -4.49
N ASP A 202 -21.25 -17.03 -5.32
CA ASP A 202 -21.07 -15.86 -6.19
C ASP A 202 -20.82 -14.58 -5.40
N ARG A 203 -21.54 -14.36 -4.29
CA ARG A 203 -21.32 -13.22 -3.38
C ARG A 203 -19.94 -13.27 -2.72
N ALA A 204 -19.54 -14.42 -2.18
CA ALA A 204 -18.22 -14.61 -1.59
C ALA A 204 -17.09 -14.31 -2.59
N ALA A 205 -17.24 -14.76 -3.84
CA ALA A 205 -16.27 -14.47 -4.91
C ALA A 205 -16.21 -12.97 -5.25
N ALA A 206 -17.35 -12.29 -5.30
CA ALA A 206 -17.43 -10.85 -5.56
C ALA A 206 -16.77 -10.04 -4.43
N ASP A 207 -17.02 -10.40 -3.18
CA ASP A 207 -16.42 -9.74 -2.00
C ASP A 207 -14.90 -9.90 -1.96
N LEU A 208 -14.39 -11.09 -2.28
CA LEU A 208 -12.95 -11.33 -2.40
C LEU A 208 -12.32 -10.48 -3.51
N ALA A 209 -12.94 -10.47 -4.70
CA ALA A 209 -12.46 -9.66 -5.82
C ALA A 209 -12.46 -8.15 -5.49
N ALA A 210 -13.49 -7.67 -4.79
CA ALA A 210 -13.55 -6.29 -4.33
C ALA A 210 -12.43 -5.96 -3.33
N ALA A 211 -12.13 -6.86 -2.40
CA ALA A 211 -11.02 -6.72 -1.45
C ALA A 211 -9.67 -6.64 -2.17
N GLU A 212 -9.40 -7.54 -3.12
CA GLU A 212 -8.16 -7.55 -3.90
C GLU A 212 -7.99 -6.28 -4.74
N GLN A 213 -9.06 -5.77 -5.35
CA GLN A 213 -9.03 -4.53 -6.10
C GLN A 213 -8.70 -3.33 -5.21
N LEU A 214 -9.31 -3.25 -4.02
CA LEU A 214 -9.03 -2.19 -3.05
C LEU A 214 -7.55 -2.20 -2.60
N GLU A 215 -6.99 -3.37 -2.34
CA GLU A 215 -5.56 -3.49 -2.00
C GLU A 215 -4.66 -3.09 -3.17
N ALA A 216 -5.00 -3.50 -4.39
CA ALA A 216 -4.23 -3.15 -5.58
C ALA A 216 -4.28 -1.64 -5.87
N ASP A 217 -5.43 -1.01 -5.70
CA ASP A 217 -5.59 0.45 -5.81
C ASP A 217 -4.77 1.19 -4.75
N ALA A 218 -4.81 0.73 -3.50
CA ALA A 218 -4.02 1.30 -2.41
C ALA A 218 -2.51 1.23 -2.69
N ARG A 219 -2.03 0.09 -3.20
CA ARG A 219 -0.62 -0.07 -3.60
C ARG A 219 -0.24 0.89 -4.73
N ARG A 220 -1.05 0.99 -5.78
CA ARG A 220 -0.81 1.92 -6.89
C ARG A 220 -0.71 3.37 -6.41
N GLN A 221 -1.54 3.77 -5.46
CA GLN A 221 -1.50 5.13 -4.88
C GLN A 221 -0.26 5.35 -4.02
N ALA A 222 0.14 4.37 -3.23
CA ALA A 222 1.39 4.42 -2.45
C ALA A 222 2.61 4.55 -3.36
N ASP A 223 2.70 3.72 -4.41
CA ASP A 223 3.79 3.74 -5.39
C ASP A 223 3.84 5.08 -6.15
N ALA A 224 2.67 5.61 -6.56
CA ALA A 224 2.59 6.92 -7.20
C ALA A 224 3.10 8.04 -6.27
N SER A 225 2.71 8.00 -4.99
CA SER A 225 3.15 8.99 -3.99
C SER A 225 4.67 8.90 -3.76
N ALA A 226 5.21 7.69 -3.67
CA ALA A 226 6.65 7.46 -3.53
C ALA A 226 7.43 7.98 -4.75
N ALA A 227 6.92 7.77 -5.96
CA ALA A 227 7.52 8.29 -7.19
C ALA A 227 7.51 9.83 -7.26
N GLU A 228 6.42 10.46 -6.81
CA GLU A 228 6.35 11.93 -6.70
C GLU A 228 7.36 12.48 -5.68
N GLN A 229 7.47 11.84 -4.50
CA GLN A 229 8.47 12.21 -3.49
C GLN A 229 9.90 12.09 -4.01
N ALA A 230 10.22 11.00 -4.73
CA ALA A 230 11.55 10.80 -5.32
C ALA A 230 11.90 11.89 -6.37
N THR A 231 10.90 12.31 -7.14
CA THR A 231 11.05 13.38 -8.13
C THR A 231 11.37 14.71 -7.43
N VAL A 232 10.60 15.08 -6.41
CA VAL A 232 10.84 16.34 -5.68
C VAL A 232 12.13 16.32 -4.87
N GLN A 233 12.52 15.18 -4.32
CA GLN A 233 13.83 15.05 -3.69
C GLN A 233 14.97 15.30 -4.68
N THR A 234 14.84 14.78 -5.90
CA THR A 234 15.81 15.02 -6.98
C THR A 234 15.89 16.50 -7.36
N GLU A 235 14.75 17.18 -7.49
CA GLU A 235 14.70 18.63 -7.78
C GLU A 235 15.29 19.48 -6.65
N LEU A 236 15.01 19.11 -5.39
CA LEU A 236 15.56 19.77 -4.21
C LEU A 236 17.08 19.64 -4.15
N ASP A 237 17.63 18.46 -4.42
CA ASP A 237 19.08 18.23 -4.42
C ASP A 237 19.76 18.97 -5.58
N ARG A 238 19.10 19.05 -6.74
CA ARG A 238 19.55 19.88 -7.87
C ARG A 238 19.57 21.36 -7.49
N ALA A 239 18.49 21.87 -6.89
CA ALA A 239 18.39 23.27 -6.46
C ALA A 239 19.46 23.63 -5.42
N ARG A 240 19.69 22.75 -4.43
CA ARG A 240 20.77 22.91 -3.44
C ARG A 240 22.15 22.98 -4.10
N THR A 241 22.41 22.09 -5.05
CA THR A 241 23.68 22.07 -5.80
C THR A 241 23.89 23.38 -6.57
N THR A 242 22.84 23.88 -7.24
CA THR A 242 22.89 25.17 -7.94
C THR A 242 23.16 26.33 -6.98
N LEU A 243 22.50 26.37 -5.83
CA LEU A 243 22.72 27.42 -4.83
C LEU A 243 24.17 27.45 -4.34
N VAL A 244 24.73 26.29 -3.98
CA VAL A 244 26.14 26.18 -3.56
C VAL A 244 27.07 26.65 -4.66
N SER A 245 26.83 26.24 -5.92
CA SER A 245 27.67 26.66 -7.05
C SER A 245 27.63 28.18 -7.30
N LEU A 246 26.49 28.84 -7.10
CA LEU A 246 26.36 30.28 -7.24
C LEU A 246 27.06 31.02 -6.09
N GLN A 247 27.03 30.47 -4.87
CA GLN A 247 27.77 31.02 -3.73
C GLN A 247 29.28 30.93 -3.93
N GLU A 248 29.78 29.81 -4.46
CA GLU A 248 31.19 29.64 -4.81
C GLU A 248 31.62 30.63 -5.90
N GLN A 249 30.81 30.79 -6.96
CA GLN A 249 31.08 31.77 -8.03
C GLN A 249 31.14 33.20 -7.50
N ARG A 250 30.24 33.57 -6.58
CA ARG A 250 30.23 34.90 -5.97
C ARG A 250 31.47 35.15 -5.12
N THR A 251 31.86 34.17 -4.31
CA THR A 251 33.07 34.25 -3.49
C THR A 251 34.32 34.43 -4.37
N ALA A 252 34.42 33.67 -5.46
CA ALA A 252 35.53 33.79 -6.41
C ALA A 252 35.58 35.16 -7.11
N ALA A 253 34.41 35.72 -7.48
CA ALA A 253 34.32 37.04 -8.08
C ALA A 253 34.72 38.16 -7.09
N ASP A 254 34.31 38.05 -5.82
CA ASP A 254 34.70 39.00 -4.77
C ASP A 254 36.22 38.97 -4.51
N GLU A 255 36.82 37.78 -4.47
CA GLU A 255 38.28 37.61 -4.33
C GLU A 255 39.05 38.20 -5.52
N ALA A 256 38.58 37.98 -6.75
CA ALA A 256 39.20 38.56 -7.94
C ALA A 256 39.13 40.10 -7.95
N ALA A 257 37.97 40.67 -7.59
CA ALA A 257 37.81 42.12 -7.47
C ALA A 257 38.74 42.73 -6.40
N GLN A 258 38.94 42.05 -5.27
CA GLN A 258 39.89 42.47 -4.24
C GLN A 258 41.33 42.42 -4.73
N GLN A 259 41.71 41.39 -5.50
CA GLN A 259 43.05 41.29 -6.09
C GLN A 259 43.32 42.42 -7.10
N GLU A 260 42.34 42.74 -7.96
CA GLU A 260 42.45 43.86 -8.90
C GLU A 260 42.56 45.20 -8.17
N ALA A 261 41.73 45.44 -7.14
CA ALA A 261 41.82 46.65 -6.33
C ALA A 261 43.17 46.77 -5.61
N ALA A 262 43.71 45.67 -5.09
CA ALA A 262 45.04 45.63 -4.47
C ALA A 262 46.15 45.92 -5.49
N ALA A 263 46.05 45.38 -6.71
CA ALA A 263 47.00 45.64 -7.78
C ALA A 263 46.96 47.12 -8.23
N GLN A 264 45.78 47.72 -8.34
CA GLN A 264 45.61 49.14 -8.62
C GLN A 264 46.16 50.03 -7.51
N ALA A 265 45.93 49.67 -6.24
CA ALA A 265 46.49 50.38 -5.09
C ALA A 265 48.02 50.29 -5.05
N ALA A 266 48.60 49.12 -5.32
CA ALA A 266 50.05 48.94 -5.42
C ALA A 266 50.65 49.74 -6.59
N ALA A 267 49.98 49.77 -7.75
CA ALA A 267 50.41 50.58 -8.89
C ALA A 267 50.34 52.09 -8.58
N ALA A 268 49.31 52.55 -7.87
CA ALA A 268 49.18 53.93 -7.42
C ALA A 268 50.27 54.30 -6.40
N GLN A 269 50.60 53.39 -5.46
CA GLN A 269 51.71 53.56 -4.53
C GLN A 269 53.06 53.65 -5.26
N ALA A 270 53.32 52.75 -6.21
CA ALA A 270 54.55 52.77 -7.01
C ALA A 270 54.68 54.06 -7.85
N ALA A 271 53.59 54.57 -8.42
CA ALA A 271 53.57 55.84 -9.14
C ALA A 271 53.83 57.04 -8.21
N ALA A 272 53.32 57.02 -6.98
CA ALA A 272 53.59 58.03 -5.96
C ALA A 272 55.06 58.03 -5.52
N GLU A 273 55.66 56.85 -5.31
CA GLU A 273 57.10 56.70 -5.00
C GLU A 273 57.99 57.18 -6.16
N ALA A 274 57.64 56.85 -7.40
CA ALA A 274 58.36 57.33 -8.58
C ALA A 274 58.30 58.86 -8.71
N SER A 275 57.13 59.46 -8.45
CA SER A 275 56.96 60.93 -8.45
C SER A 275 57.73 61.61 -7.32
N ALA A 276 57.88 60.95 -6.16
CA ALA A 276 58.68 61.46 -5.05
C ALA A 276 60.19 61.41 -5.34
N ALA A 277 60.66 60.45 -6.15
CA ALA A 277 62.06 60.33 -6.54
C ALA A 277 62.51 61.38 -7.58
N GLU A 278 61.59 61.99 -8.34
CA GLU A 278 61.89 63.02 -9.35
C GLU A 278 61.98 64.46 -8.78
N THR A 279 61.81 64.64 -7.47
CA THR A 279 61.99 65.94 -6.80
C THR A 279 63.46 66.13 -6.40
N PRO A 280 64.16 67.22 -6.78
CA PRO A 280 65.55 67.44 -6.39
C PRO A 280 65.69 67.62 -4.87
N ALA A 281 66.56 66.82 -4.27
CA ALA A 281 66.88 66.85 -2.84
C ALA A 281 67.51 68.19 -2.40
N ALA A 282 66.96 68.78 -1.34
CA ALA A 282 67.67 69.73 -0.48
C ALA A 282 68.33 68.96 0.69
N PRO A 283 69.53 69.32 1.17
CA PRO A 283 70.27 68.51 2.13
C PRO A 283 70.03 68.94 3.59
N SER A 284 70.01 67.95 4.49
CA SER A 284 70.42 67.98 5.93
C SER A 284 69.79 66.77 6.63
N SER A 285 70.32 66.13 7.67
CA SER A 285 71.64 65.99 8.29
C SER A 285 71.43 64.97 9.43
N SER A 286 72.37 64.02 9.59
CA SER A 286 72.70 63.26 10.81
C SER A 286 71.75 62.20 11.42
N ALA A 287 72.36 61.03 11.65
CA ALA A 287 71.89 59.76 12.23
C ALA A 287 71.79 59.80 13.80
N PRO A 288 71.48 58.72 14.58
CA PRO A 288 71.95 57.34 14.43
C PRO A 288 70.91 56.20 14.62
N ALA A 289 71.29 55.00 14.16
CA ALA A 289 70.67 53.71 14.42
C ALA A 289 70.89 53.24 15.87
N PRO A 290 70.21 52.16 16.35
CA PRO A 290 70.92 50.87 16.25
C PRO A 290 70.07 49.60 16.01
N THR A 291 70.78 48.59 15.49
CA THR A 291 70.73 47.13 15.76
C THR A 291 69.54 46.24 15.34
N SER A 292 69.82 45.48 14.27
CA SER A 292 69.74 44.01 14.08
C SER A 292 68.73 43.13 14.83
N ALA A 293 68.10 42.30 13.98
CA ALA A 293 67.79 40.87 14.12
C ALA A 293 66.49 40.45 14.83
N ALA A 294 65.50 40.00 14.05
CA ALA A 294 65.04 38.61 13.98
C ALA A 294 63.75 38.46 13.14
N ARG A 295 63.80 37.54 12.17
CA ARG A 295 62.65 36.87 11.51
C ARG A 295 62.15 35.73 12.41
N PRO A 296 60.96 35.08 12.25
CA PRO A 296 59.67 35.45 11.66
C PRO A 296 58.51 35.44 12.70
N THR A 297 57.37 36.07 12.40
CA THR A 297 56.10 35.86 13.11
C THR A 297 55.25 34.80 12.39
N PRO A 298 54.83 33.69 13.03
CA PRO A 298 53.83 32.78 12.48
C PRO A 298 52.43 33.40 12.54
N ALA A 299 51.63 33.12 11.51
CA ALA A 299 50.26 33.54 11.33
C ALA A 299 49.33 33.13 12.49
N LYS A 300 48.38 34.02 12.84
CA LYS A 300 47.19 33.68 13.64
C LYS A 300 46.15 33.02 12.71
N PRO A 301 45.32 32.10 13.21
CA PRO A 301 44.72 31.02 12.42
C PRO A 301 43.47 31.45 11.66
N THR A 302 43.27 30.77 10.54
CA THR A 302 42.04 30.60 9.79
C THR A 302 40.85 30.25 10.68
N PRO A 303 39.62 30.75 10.41
CA PRO A 303 38.42 30.06 10.84
C PRO A 303 38.33 28.73 10.07
N SER A 304 38.31 27.61 10.78
CA SER A 304 38.00 26.30 10.20
C SER A 304 36.67 26.35 9.46
N PRO A 305 36.55 25.75 8.27
CA PRO A 305 35.25 25.42 7.73
C PRO A 305 34.57 24.43 8.69
N ALA A 306 33.29 24.66 8.97
CA ALA A 306 32.46 23.72 9.70
C ALA A 306 32.53 22.33 9.04
N PRO A 307 32.51 21.23 9.81
CA PRO A 307 32.53 19.90 9.23
C PRO A 307 31.32 19.72 8.31
N ALA A 308 31.55 19.20 7.10
CA ALA A 308 30.48 18.60 6.31
C ALA A 308 29.71 17.57 7.17
N PRO A 309 28.40 17.39 6.96
CA PRO A 309 27.66 16.32 7.63
C PRO A 309 28.37 14.99 7.35
N ALA A 310 28.74 14.30 8.43
CA ALA A 310 29.39 13.01 8.35
C ALA A 310 28.53 12.04 7.53
N PRO A 311 29.12 11.15 6.71
CA PRO A 311 28.39 10.00 6.17
C PRO A 311 27.75 9.25 7.34
N ALA A 312 26.55 8.71 7.10
CA ALA A 312 25.84 7.89 8.07
C ALA A 312 26.82 6.89 8.72
N PRO A 313 26.82 6.74 10.05
CA PRO A 313 27.79 5.89 10.72
C PRO A 313 27.70 4.48 10.14
N ALA A 314 28.85 3.89 9.82
CA ALA A 314 28.95 2.47 9.55
C ALA A 314 28.33 1.71 10.74
N PRO A 315 27.56 0.64 10.51
CA PRO A 315 26.92 -0.10 11.59
C PRO A 315 27.97 -0.51 12.62
N ALA A 316 27.72 -0.14 13.88
CA ALA A 316 28.57 -0.51 15.00
C ALA A 316 28.71 -2.04 15.05
N PRO A 317 29.86 -2.60 15.49
CA PRO A 317 29.93 -4.01 15.81
C PRO A 317 28.89 -4.27 16.91
N ALA A 318 27.92 -5.13 16.61
CA ALA A 318 26.84 -5.45 17.54
C ALA A 318 27.46 -5.96 18.86
N ALA A 319 27.19 -5.25 19.95
CA ALA A 319 27.63 -5.65 21.29
C ALA A 319 26.82 -6.86 21.81
N HIS A 320 25.69 -7.15 21.17
CA HIS A 320 24.73 -8.16 21.58
C HIS A 320 24.69 -9.34 20.60
N ASP A 321 24.54 -10.56 21.14
CA ASP A 321 24.48 -11.81 20.37
C ASP A 321 23.10 -12.01 19.72
N TRP A 322 22.86 -11.29 18.63
CA TRP A 322 21.63 -11.39 17.86
C TRP A 322 21.49 -12.72 17.10
N ASP A 323 22.59 -13.46 16.90
CA ASP A 323 22.53 -14.79 16.30
C ASP A 323 21.88 -15.81 17.25
N ALA A 324 22.18 -15.73 18.55
CA ALA A 324 21.51 -16.54 19.55
C ALA A 324 19.99 -16.26 19.62
N VAL A 325 19.60 -14.98 19.52
CA VAL A 325 18.19 -14.60 19.46
C VAL A 325 17.53 -15.14 18.20
N ALA A 326 18.15 -14.94 17.03
CA ALA A 326 17.61 -15.45 15.78
C ALA A 326 17.52 -16.99 15.73
N ALA A 327 18.49 -17.69 16.33
CA ALA A 327 18.43 -19.14 16.47
C ALA A 327 17.21 -19.60 17.27
N CYS A 328 16.85 -18.87 18.33
CA CYS A 328 15.68 -19.16 19.16
C CYS A 328 14.36 -18.74 18.51
N GLU A 329 14.33 -17.57 17.83
CA GLU A 329 13.11 -16.99 17.24
C GLU A 329 12.74 -17.63 15.89
N SER A 330 13.73 -17.88 15.02
CA SER A 330 13.50 -18.32 13.63
C SER A 330 14.28 -19.57 13.23
N GLY A 331 14.99 -20.21 14.17
CA GLY A 331 15.95 -21.27 13.83
C GLY A 331 17.18 -20.75 13.09
N GLY A 332 17.45 -19.43 13.15
CA GLY A 332 18.59 -18.78 12.49
C GLY A 332 18.34 -18.38 11.04
N ASN A 333 17.09 -18.49 10.57
CA ASN A 333 16.73 -18.07 9.21
C ASN A 333 16.35 -16.58 9.19
N TRP A 334 17.23 -15.75 8.64
CA TRP A 334 17.06 -14.31 8.55
C TRP A 334 16.02 -13.84 7.51
N SER A 335 15.62 -14.73 6.60
CA SER A 335 14.62 -14.44 5.57
C SER A 335 13.31 -15.21 5.80
N ILE A 336 13.06 -15.66 7.05
CA ILE A 336 11.86 -16.43 7.36
C ILE A 336 10.60 -15.58 7.21
N ASN A 337 9.57 -16.18 6.61
CA ASN A 337 8.23 -15.62 6.53
C ASN A 337 7.24 -16.79 6.44
N THR A 338 6.64 -17.13 7.58
CA THR A 338 5.71 -18.28 7.69
C THR A 338 4.25 -17.86 7.57
N GLY A 339 3.98 -16.57 7.35
CA GLY A 339 2.62 -16.03 7.36
C GLY A 339 2.01 -15.84 8.75
N ASN A 340 2.81 -15.94 9.82
CA ASN A 340 2.36 -15.76 11.21
C ASN A 340 2.30 -14.29 11.67
N GLY A 341 2.53 -13.33 10.78
CA GLY A 341 2.54 -11.89 11.08
C GLY A 341 3.87 -11.33 11.58
N TYR A 342 4.91 -12.16 11.66
CA TYR A 342 6.27 -11.78 12.05
C TYR A 342 7.25 -12.13 10.92
N TYR A 343 8.32 -11.34 10.83
CA TYR A 343 9.21 -11.37 9.67
C TYR A 343 10.69 -11.40 10.09
N GLY A 344 11.47 -12.16 9.33
CA GLY A 344 12.93 -12.17 9.42
C GLY A 344 13.47 -12.87 10.66
N GLY A 345 14.80 -12.80 10.82
CA GLY A 345 15.54 -13.59 11.80
C GLY A 345 15.13 -13.32 13.24
N LEU A 346 14.73 -12.09 13.55
CA LEU A 346 14.37 -11.65 14.89
C LEU A 346 12.86 -11.55 15.10
N GLN A 347 12.06 -12.12 14.18
CA GLN A 347 10.61 -12.18 14.26
C GLN A 347 9.99 -10.79 14.52
N PHE A 348 10.31 -9.80 13.68
CA PHE A 348 9.73 -8.47 13.81
C PHE A 348 8.25 -8.46 13.42
N GLY A 349 7.40 -7.86 14.26
CA GLY A 349 6.07 -7.45 13.82
C GLY A 349 6.18 -6.26 12.86
N GLN A 350 5.32 -6.22 11.83
CA GLN A 350 5.39 -5.18 10.79
C GLN A 350 5.35 -3.75 11.34
N SER A 351 4.48 -3.50 12.33
CA SER A 351 4.36 -2.19 12.98
C SER A 351 5.65 -1.78 13.69
N THR A 352 6.34 -2.72 14.34
CA THR A 352 7.61 -2.47 15.04
C THR A 352 8.73 -2.23 14.04
N TRP A 353 8.81 -3.02 12.97
CA TRP A 353 9.77 -2.82 11.89
C TRP A 353 9.70 -1.39 11.33
N LEU A 354 8.49 -0.92 11.03
CA LEU A 354 8.27 0.43 10.50
C LEU A 354 8.56 1.51 11.55
N ALA A 355 8.08 1.35 12.78
CA ALA A 355 8.25 2.33 13.86
C ALA A 355 9.73 2.60 14.20
N TYR A 356 10.60 1.62 14.01
CA TYR A 356 12.04 1.73 14.32
C TYR A 356 12.91 1.99 13.08
N GLY A 357 12.28 2.41 11.98
CA GLY A 357 12.97 2.89 10.77
C GLY A 357 13.46 1.78 9.85
N GLY A 358 12.94 0.56 9.98
CA GLY A 358 13.25 -0.56 9.08
C GLY A 358 12.82 -0.34 7.64
N ALA A 359 11.84 0.55 7.41
CA ALA A 359 11.40 0.97 6.09
C ALA A 359 12.53 1.58 5.23
N ALA A 360 13.59 2.13 5.85
CA ALA A 360 14.75 2.64 5.13
C ALA A 360 15.61 1.53 4.49
N TYR A 361 15.47 0.28 4.96
CA TYR A 361 16.21 -0.87 4.46
C TYR A 361 15.33 -1.73 3.55
N ALA A 362 14.13 -2.11 4.02
CA ALA A 362 13.18 -2.87 3.24
C ALA A 362 11.75 -2.70 3.74
N ALA A 363 10.78 -3.02 2.88
CA ALA A 363 9.36 -2.96 3.24
C ALA A 363 8.99 -3.88 4.42
N ARG A 364 9.71 -4.99 4.61
CA ARG A 364 9.55 -5.94 5.72
C ARG A 364 10.90 -6.49 6.15
N ALA A 365 10.98 -6.97 7.39
CA ALA A 365 12.25 -7.48 7.94
C ALA A 365 12.81 -8.68 7.17
N ASP A 366 11.96 -9.60 6.67
CA ASP A 366 12.38 -10.79 5.90
C ASP A 366 13.09 -10.44 4.57
N LEU A 367 12.85 -9.23 4.07
CA LEU A 367 13.44 -8.69 2.84
C LEU A 367 14.72 -7.89 3.08
N ALA A 368 15.03 -7.55 4.34
CA ALA A 368 16.25 -6.84 4.72
C ALA A 368 17.37 -7.84 5.04
N SER A 369 18.62 -7.41 4.82
CA SER A 369 19.79 -8.19 5.22
C SER A 369 19.87 -8.36 6.75
N LYS A 370 20.60 -9.38 7.19
CA LYS A 370 20.88 -9.63 8.63
C LYS A 370 21.41 -8.36 9.33
N ALA A 371 22.36 -7.67 8.73
CA ALA A 371 22.97 -6.48 9.33
C ALA A 371 21.97 -5.34 9.52
N GLU A 372 21.05 -5.17 8.56
CA GLU A 372 20.00 -4.16 8.63
C GLU A 372 18.93 -4.52 9.67
N GLN A 373 18.56 -5.80 9.76
CA GLN A 373 17.67 -6.29 10.81
C GLN A 373 18.26 -6.07 12.20
N ILE A 374 19.56 -6.35 12.38
CA ILE A 374 20.28 -6.08 13.62
C ILE A 374 20.31 -4.57 13.92
N ALA A 375 20.55 -3.71 12.93
CA ALA A 375 20.56 -2.27 13.13
C ALA A 375 19.20 -1.73 13.63
N VAL A 376 18.09 -2.30 13.18
CA VAL A 376 16.75 -1.98 13.71
C VAL A 376 16.55 -2.59 15.10
N ALA A 377 17.03 -3.80 15.33
CA ALA A 377 16.93 -4.49 16.62
C ALA A 377 17.64 -3.73 17.74
N GLU A 378 18.81 -3.17 17.46
CA GLU A 378 19.55 -2.32 18.40
C GLU A 378 18.74 -1.09 18.84
N LYS A 379 17.99 -0.48 17.92
CA LYS A 379 17.09 0.65 18.24
C LYS A 379 15.90 0.21 19.09
N VAL A 380 15.32 -0.94 18.80
CA VAL A 380 14.24 -1.53 19.60
C VAL A 380 14.73 -1.86 21.00
N LEU A 381 15.91 -2.48 21.11
CA LEU A 381 16.54 -2.82 22.38
C LEU A 381 16.84 -1.57 23.21
N ALA A 382 17.35 -0.50 22.59
CA ALA A 382 17.60 0.77 23.27
C ALA A 382 16.31 1.41 23.82
N ALA A 383 15.18 1.25 23.12
CA ALA A 383 13.91 1.88 23.50
C ALA A 383 13.06 1.04 24.47
N GLN A 384 12.99 -0.27 24.27
CA GLN A 384 12.10 -1.18 25.00
C GLN A 384 12.84 -2.09 25.99
N GLY A 385 14.18 -2.11 25.92
CA GLY A 385 15.01 -3.05 26.65
C GLY A 385 14.80 -4.49 26.19
N LYS A 386 15.40 -5.43 26.91
CA LYS A 386 15.31 -6.88 26.65
C LYS A 386 13.88 -7.46 26.63
N GLY A 387 12.88 -6.69 27.07
CA GLY A 387 11.47 -7.08 27.08
C GLY A 387 10.86 -7.26 25.68
N ALA A 388 11.51 -6.73 24.64
CA ALA A 388 11.10 -6.96 23.25
C ALA A 388 11.30 -8.42 22.79
N TRP A 389 12.23 -9.15 23.42
CA TRP A 389 12.45 -10.59 23.19
C TRP A 389 12.43 -11.34 24.53
N PRO A 390 11.26 -11.49 25.17
CA PRO A 390 11.15 -11.93 26.57
C PRO A 390 11.64 -13.38 26.79
N THR A 391 11.54 -14.23 25.77
CA THR A 391 11.93 -15.65 25.85
C THR A 391 13.33 -15.88 25.29
N CYS A 392 13.62 -15.32 24.11
CA CYS A 392 14.85 -15.57 23.36
C CYS A 392 15.95 -14.53 23.59
N GLY A 393 15.63 -13.35 24.13
CA GLY A 393 16.58 -12.25 24.41
C GLY A 393 17.23 -12.31 25.80
N LYS A 394 17.22 -13.46 26.48
CA LYS A 394 17.77 -13.58 27.84
C LYS A 394 19.29 -13.40 27.93
N GLY A 395 20.00 -13.56 26.81
CA GLY A 395 21.44 -13.37 26.68
C GLY A 395 21.86 -12.03 26.06
N LEU A 396 20.92 -11.11 25.82
CA LEU A 396 21.18 -9.76 25.29
C LEU A 396 21.70 -8.81 26.36
#